data_AF-A0A2V9QVN5-F1
#
_entry.id   AF-A0A2V9QVN5-F1
#
_cell.length_a   1.000
_cell.length_b   1.000
_cell.length_c   1.000
_cell.angle_alpha   90.00
_cell.angle_beta   90.00
_cell.angle_gamma   90.00
#
_symmetry.space_group_name_H-M   'P 1'
#
loop_
_entity.id
_entity.type
_entity.pdbx_description
1 polymer ?
#
loop_
_entity_poly.entity_id
_entity_poly.type
_entity_poly.pdbx_seq_one_letter_code
_entity_poly.pdbx_strand_id
1 'polypeptide(L)'
;MFKLTYDRALATRGWSREGVISAMAAIDAALYDVMAKSVGLPLYKFLGGYRDSVPVYVTGGYYREGQGTKELVEEVQGYVEQGFNAIKLKVGGITGGYSIQDDYDRVKAVRNLVGPKVRLMLDANQGWDVATAIQASNKLYDLNITWLEEMWMRSNSSS
;
A
#
# COMPACT_ATOMS: atom_id res chain seq x y z
N MET A 1 -22.80 32.85 -22.64
CA MET A 1 -22.20 31.78 -23.46
C MET A 1 -20.89 31.36 -22.79
N PHE A 2 -20.90 30.21 -22.10
CA PHE A 2 -19.77 29.43 -21.51
C PHE A 2 -18.90 30.00 -20.36
N LYS A 3 -19.49 30.44 -19.23
CA LYS A 3 -18.73 30.56 -17.96
C LYS A 3 -19.43 29.98 -16.71
N LEU A 4 -20.65 29.45 -16.86
CA LEU A 4 -21.52 29.11 -15.71
C LEU A 4 -21.63 27.61 -15.38
N THR A 5 -20.91 26.73 -16.08
CA THR A 5 -21.02 25.27 -15.86
C THR A 5 -19.86 24.65 -15.09
N TYR A 6 -18.79 25.40 -14.77
CA TYR A 6 -17.61 24.83 -14.09
C TYR A 6 -17.37 25.40 -12.66
N ASP A 7 -17.89 26.59 -12.35
CA ASP A 7 -17.73 27.25 -11.04
C ASP A 7 -18.93 27.01 -10.09
N ARG A 8 -19.74 25.98 -10.33
CA ARG A 8 -20.46 25.39 -9.19
C ARG A 8 -19.42 24.65 -8.38
N ALA A 9 -18.75 25.39 -7.49
CA ALA A 9 -18.27 24.82 -6.24
C ALA A 9 -19.36 23.85 -5.81
N LEU A 10 -19.07 22.55 -5.89
CA LEU A 10 -19.93 21.54 -5.33
C LEU A 10 -20.24 22.09 -3.96
N ALA A 11 -21.51 22.46 -3.74
CA ALA A 11 -22.00 22.81 -2.43
C ALA A 11 -21.96 21.51 -1.63
N THR A 12 -20.75 21.06 -1.32
CA THR A 12 -20.51 19.99 -0.40
C THR A 12 -21.06 20.54 0.89
N ARG A 13 -22.09 19.89 1.41
CA ARG A 13 -22.79 20.29 2.64
C ARG A 13 -21.88 20.07 3.86
N GLY A 14 -20.69 20.67 3.86
CA GLY A 14 -19.59 20.41 4.80
C GLY A 14 -18.72 19.18 4.47
N TRP A 15 -18.86 18.57 3.29
CA TRP A 15 -18.10 17.35 2.94
C TRP A 15 -16.78 17.72 2.24
N SER A 16 -15.69 17.05 2.60
CA SER A 16 -14.41 17.22 1.89
C SER A 16 -14.48 16.60 0.50
N ARG A 17 -13.60 17.04 -0.41
CA ARG A 17 -13.49 16.47 -1.76
C ARG A 17 -13.17 14.98 -1.69
N GLU A 18 -12.29 14.59 -0.78
CA GLU A 18 -11.89 13.20 -0.52
C GLU A 18 -13.11 12.38 -0.08
N GLY A 19 -13.92 12.91 0.84
CA GLY A 19 -15.15 12.24 1.30
C GLY A 19 -16.17 12.02 0.19
N VAL A 20 -16.33 13.00 -0.70
CA VAL A 20 -17.21 12.85 -1.89
C VAL A 20 -16.67 11.80 -2.84
N ILE A 21 -15.37 11.80 -3.14
CA ILE A 21 -14.74 10.80 -4.02
C ILE A 21 -14.89 9.40 -3.43
N SER A 22 -14.67 9.22 -2.13
CA SER A 22 -14.86 7.92 -1.46
C SER A 22 -16.32 7.44 -1.55
N ALA A 23 -17.30 8.32 -1.35
CA ALA A 23 -18.71 7.97 -1.49
C ALA A 23 -19.07 7.58 -2.93
N MET A 24 -18.57 8.34 -3.92
CA MET A 24 -18.76 8.01 -5.33
C MET A 24 -18.14 6.66 -5.70
N ALA A 25 -16.93 6.35 -5.22
CA ALA A 25 -16.25 5.09 -5.50
C ALA A 25 -17.05 3.87 -4.99
N ALA A 26 -17.66 3.98 -3.81
CA ALA A 26 -18.49 2.90 -3.27
C ALA A 26 -19.76 2.66 -4.11
N ILE A 27 -20.40 3.74 -4.57
CA ILE A 27 -21.58 3.66 -5.45
C ILE A 27 -21.19 3.07 -6.81
N ASP A 28 -20.09 3.55 -7.39
CA ASP A 28 -19.58 3.07 -8.68
C ASP A 28 -19.27 1.57 -8.67
N ALA A 29 -18.58 1.09 -7.62
CA ALA A 29 -18.31 -0.33 -7.43
C ALA A 29 -19.61 -1.17 -7.35
N ALA A 30 -20.63 -0.68 -6.65
CA ALA A 30 -21.92 -1.36 -6.55
C ALA A 30 -22.68 -1.39 -7.88
N LEU A 31 -22.62 -0.31 -8.67
CA LEU A 31 -23.21 -0.26 -10.00
C LEU A 31 -22.55 -1.29 -10.93
N TYR A 32 -21.21 -1.36 -10.93
CA TYR A 32 -20.48 -2.36 -11.71
C TYR A 32 -20.80 -3.80 -11.29
N ASP A 33 -20.94 -4.07 -9.99
CA ASP A 33 -21.35 -5.38 -9.49
C ASP A 33 -22.78 -5.76 -9.97
N VAL A 34 -23.74 -4.85 -9.85
CA VAL A 34 -25.12 -5.08 -10.33
C VAL A 34 -25.17 -5.28 -11.85
N MET A 35 -24.44 -4.47 -12.62
CA MET A 35 -24.38 -4.61 -14.08
C MET A 35 -23.81 -5.98 -14.48
N ALA A 36 -22.69 -6.40 -13.89
CA ALA A 36 -22.08 -7.70 -14.18
C ALA A 36 -23.01 -8.86 -13.81
N LYS A 37 -23.67 -8.79 -12.64
CA LYS A 37 -24.66 -9.78 -12.19
C LYS A 37 -25.89 -9.85 -13.09
N SER A 38 -26.35 -8.72 -13.62
CA SER A 38 -27.53 -8.67 -14.50
C SER A 38 -27.36 -9.45 -15.80
N VAL A 39 -26.11 -9.64 -16.25
CA VAL A 39 -25.75 -10.44 -17.43
C VAL A 39 -25.08 -11.77 -17.07
N GLY A 40 -25.04 -12.14 -15.78
CA GLY A 40 -24.48 -13.41 -15.31
C GLY A 40 -22.97 -13.57 -15.48
N LEU A 41 -22.22 -12.46 -15.58
CA LEU A 41 -20.76 -12.49 -15.76
C LEU A 41 -20.02 -12.12 -14.47
N PRO A 42 -18.86 -12.74 -14.19
CA PRO A 42 -17.90 -12.17 -13.25
C PRO A 42 -17.46 -10.77 -13.71
N LEU A 43 -17.27 -9.84 -12.76
CA LEU A 43 -16.98 -8.43 -13.07
C LEU A 43 -15.79 -8.26 -14.03
N TYR A 44 -14.68 -8.98 -13.83
CA TYR A 44 -13.52 -8.84 -14.70
C TYR A 44 -13.80 -9.25 -16.16
N LYS A 45 -14.70 -10.21 -16.40
CA LYS A 45 -15.14 -10.59 -17.76
C LYS A 45 -16.07 -9.54 -18.34
N PHE A 46 -16.99 -9.00 -17.53
CA PHE A 46 -17.86 -7.88 -17.92
C PHE A 46 -17.04 -6.67 -18.40
N LEU A 47 -15.89 -6.40 -17.78
CA LEU A 47 -14.95 -5.33 -18.16
C LEU A 47 -14.02 -5.69 -19.34
N GLY A 48 -14.24 -6.79 -20.05
CA GLY A 48 -13.41 -7.20 -21.19
C GLY A 48 -12.16 -8.03 -20.82
N GLY A 49 -12.27 -8.85 -19.78
CA GLY A 49 -11.17 -9.53 -19.09
C GLY A 49 -10.07 -10.14 -19.95
N TYR A 50 -8.83 -9.89 -19.53
CA TYR A 50 -7.60 -10.32 -20.22
C TYR A 50 -7.05 -11.67 -19.73
N ARG A 51 -7.14 -11.95 -18.43
CA ARG A 51 -6.61 -13.17 -17.78
C ARG A 51 -7.49 -13.60 -16.62
N ASP A 52 -7.44 -14.89 -16.28
CA ASP A 52 -8.29 -15.49 -15.23
C ASP A 52 -7.58 -15.60 -13.87
N SER A 53 -6.28 -15.30 -13.82
CA SER A 53 -5.49 -15.24 -12.59
C SER A 53 -4.45 -14.13 -12.65
N VAL A 54 -4.08 -13.60 -11.48
CA VAL A 54 -3.04 -12.56 -11.32
C VAL A 54 -2.12 -12.93 -10.15
N PRO A 55 -0.80 -12.65 -10.25
CA PRO A 55 0.07 -12.75 -9.09
C PRO A 55 -0.33 -11.71 -8.05
N VAL A 56 -0.39 -12.13 -6.79
CA VAL A 56 -0.69 -11.27 -5.64
C VAL A 56 0.51 -11.18 -4.71
N TYR A 57 0.52 -10.16 -3.87
CA TYR A 57 1.42 -10.05 -2.73
C TYR A 57 0.62 -9.81 -1.47
N VAL A 58 1.18 -10.20 -0.33
CA VAL A 58 0.57 -9.97 0.99
C VAL A 58 1.26 -8.79 1.66
N THR A 59 0.51 -7.98 2.41
CA THR A 59 1.06 -6.88 3.21
C THR A 59 0.96 -7.23 4.68
N GLY A 60 2.07 -7.09 5.41
CA GLY A 60 2.15 -7.38 6.84
C GLY A 60 3.27 -6.58 7.52
N GLY A 61 3.75 -7.05 8.67
CA GLY A 61 4.81 -6.41 9.42
C GLY A 61 4.43 -5.04 9.95
N TYR A 62 3.18 -4.89 10.40
CA TYR A 62 2.72 -3.70 11.09
C TYR A 62 3.41 -3.59 12.45
N TYR A 63 3.72 -2.36 12.87
CA TYR A 63 4.18 -2.12 14.24
C TYR A 63 3.03 -2.37 15.21
N ARG A 64 3.29 -3.17 16.24
CA ARG A 64 2.32 -3.47 17.31
C ARG A 64 3.03 -3.46 18.65
N GLU A 65 2.34 -2.95 19.66
CA GLU A 65 2.86 -2.94 21.03
C GLU A 65 3.16 -4.38 21.49
N GLY A 66 4.31 -4.57 22.12
CA GLY A 66 4.76 -5.88 22.59
C GLY A 66 5.22 -6.85 21.50
N GLN A 67 5.25 -6.43 20.22
CA GLN A 67 5.77 -7.24 19.12
C GLN A 67 7.11 -6.68 18.62
N GLY A 68 8.09 -7.56 18.43
CA GLY A 68 9.39 -7.25 17.89
C GLY A 68 9.68 -8.03 16.60
N THR A 69 10.96 -8.13 16.27
CA THR A 69 11.43 -8.78 15.05
C THR A 69 11.10 -10.29 15.02
N LYS A 70 11.00 -10.94 16.18
CA LYS A 70 10.66 -12.36 16.26
C LYS A 70 9.23 -12.62 15.78
N GLU A 71 8.27 -11.87 16.30
CA GLU A 71 6.85 -11.98 15.95
C GLU A 71 6.62 -11.62 14.48
N LEU A 72 7.38 -10.65 13.96
CA LEU A 72 7.41 -10.32 12.53
C LEU A 72 7.87 -11.51 11.67
N VAL A 73 8.96 -12.17 12.06
CA VAL A 73 9.49 -13.34 11.34
C VAL A 73 8.47 -14.49 11.36
N GLU A 74 7.80 -14.73 12.48
CA GLU A 74 6.73 -15.72 12.59
C GLU A 74 5.52 -15.38 11.70
N GLU A 75 5.09 -14.11 11.68
CA GLU A 75 4.02 -13.62 10.79
C GLU A 75 4.37 -13.88 9.31
N VAL A 76 5.58 -13.53 8.90
CA VAL A 76 6.06 -13.69 7.53
C VAL A 76 6.24 -15.15 7.16
N GLN A 77 6.72 -15.99 8.08
CA GLN A 77 6.80 -17.43 7.87
C GLN A 77 5.42 -18.01 7.55
N GLY A 78 4.38 -17.60 8.28
CA GLY A 78 3.00 -17.98 8.02
C GLY A 78 2.51 -17.56 6.62
N TYR A 79 2.99 -16.45 6.07
CA TYR A 79 2.69 -16.06 4.68
C TYR A 79 3.38 -16.95 3.65
N VAL A 80 4.64 -17.30 3.89
CA VAL A 80 5.37 -18.21 3.00
C VAL A 80 4.71 -19.59 2.97
N GLU A 81 4.25 -20.09 4.13
CA GLU A 81 3.50 -21.34 4.25
C GLU A 81 2.15 -21.32 3.53
N GLN A 82 1.51 -20.15 3.44
CA GLN A 82 0.30 -19.94 2.62
C GLN A 82 0.60 -19.85 1.10
N GLY A 83 1.87 -19.93 0.70
CA GLY A 83 2.29 -19.93 -0.70
C GLY A 83 2.59 -18.55 -1.30
N PHE A 84 2.65 -17.49 -0.47
CA PHE A 84 3.02 -16.16 -0.97
C PHE A 84 4.51 -16.11 -1.32
N ASN A 85 4.82 -15.60 -2.52
CA ASN A 85 6.19 -15.37 -3.01
C ASN A 85 6.52 -13.88 -3.17
N ALA A 86 5.62 -13.01 -2.70
CA ALA A 86 5.77 -11.56 -2.71
C ALA A 86 5.13 -10.97 -1.45
N ILE A 87 5.90 -10.16 -0.72
CA ILE A 87 5.53 -9.67 0.62
C ILE A 87 5.87 -8.18 0.70
N LYS A 88 4.95 -7.37 1.21
CA LYS A 88 5.15 -5.94 1.50
C LYS A 88 5.18 -5.71 3.01
N LEU A 89 6.26 -5.13 3.54
CA LEU A 89 6.40 -4.81 4.97
C LEU A 89 6.16 -3.33 5.23
N LYS A 90 5.58 -3.02 6.39
CA LYS A 90 5.52 -1.64 6.89
C LYS A 90 6.86 -1.23 7.51
N VAL A 91 7.37 -0.10 7.04
CA VAL A 91 8.52 0.64 7.58
C VAL A 91 8.08 2.07 7.91
N GLY A 92 8.98 2.93 8.39
CA GLY A 92 8.66 4.33 8.64
C GLY A 92 7.92 4.62 9.94
N GLY A 93 8.02 3.72 10.92
CA GLY A 93 7.44 3.86 12.26
C GLY A 93 8.09 4.95 13.14
N ILE A 94 8.68 5.99 12.57
CA ILE A 94 9.46 7.01 13.29
C ILE A 94 8.60 7.74 14.32
N THR A 95 7.36 8.08 13.98
CA THR A 95 6.42 8.70 14.91
C THR A 95 6.02 7.77 16.06
N GLY A 96 6.18 6.45 15.89
CA GLY A 96 5.98 5.42 16.90
C GLY A 96 7.24 5.11 17.71
N GLY A 97 8.33 5.87 17.54
CA GLY A 97 9.58 5.70 18.28
C GLY A 97 10.59 4.74 17.65
N TYR A 98 10.35 4.28 16.41
CA TYR A 98 11.30 3.43 15.69
C TYR A 98 12.35 4.26 14.95
N SER A 99 13.55 3.71 14.81
CA SER A 99 14.62 4.30 14.02
C SER A 99 14.75 3.63 12.64
N ILE A 100 15.51 4.27 11.74
CA ILE A 100 15.91 3.64 10.47
C ILE A 100 16.68 2.33 10.71
N GLN A 101 17.41 2.24 11.84
CA GLN A 101 18.14 1.03 12.21
C GLN A 101 17.17 -0.11 12.57
N ASP A 102 16.12 0.18 13.34
CA ASP A 102 15.09 -0.81 13.68
C ASP A 102 14.40 -1.35 12.43
N ASP A 103 14.07 -0.47 11.48
CA ASP A 103 13.51 -0.89 10.20
C ASP A 103 14.48 -1.74 9.38
N TYR A 104 15.75 -1.35 9.32
CA TYR A 104 16.77 -2.16 8.67
C TYR A 104 16.87 -3.55 9.28
N ASP A 105 16.89 -3.67 10.61
CA ASP A 105 17.02 -4.95 11.29
C ASP A 105 15.79 -5.84 11.08
N ARG A 106 14.58 -5.25 11.10
CA ARG A 106 13.31 -5.93 10.76
C ARG A 106 13.33 -6.46 9.34
N VAL A 107 13.67 -5.61 8.37
CA VAL A 107 13.70 -5.99 6.94
C VAL A 107 14.79 -7.02 6.68
N LYS A 108 15.97 -6.88 7.30
CA LYS A 108 17.07 -7.84 7.17
C LYS A 108 16.69 -9.21 7.72
N ALA A 109 16.04 -9.27 8.87
CA ALA A 109 15.56 -10.53 9.45
C ALA A 109 14.57 -11.23 8.51
N VAL A 110 13.62 -10.48 7.94
CA VAL A 110 12.68 -11.02 6.95
C VAL A 110 13.41 -11.47 5.68
N ARG A 111 14.35 -10.68 5.15
CA ARG A 111 15.13 -11.07 3.95
C ARG A 111 15.92 -12.37 4.20
N ASN A 112 16.51 -12.53 5.37
CA ASN A 112 17.22 -13.75 5.74
C ASN A 112 16.29 -14.97 5.80
N LEU A 113 15.07 -14.79 6.33
CA LEU A 113 14.05 -15.84 6.40
C LEU A 113 13.61 -16.29 4.98
N VAL A 114 13.19 -15.33 4.15
CA VAL A 114 12.52 -15.65 2.88
C VAL A 114 13.49 -15.91 1.71
N GLY A 115 14.78 -15.65 1.93
CA GLY A 115 15.83 -15.79 0.93
C GLY A 115 15.73 -14.78 -0.22
N PRO A 116 16.56 -14.89 -1.27
CA PRO A 116 16.65 -13.88 -2.33
C PRO A 116 15.53 -13.97 -3.38
N LYS A 117 14.78 -15.08 -3.44
CA LYS A 117 13.77 -15.34 -4.48
C LYS A 117 12.41 -14.71 -4.19
N VAL A 118 12.05 -14.56 -2.92
CA VAL A 118 10.78 -13.92 -2.53
C VAL A 118 10.92 -12.42 -2.78
N ARG A 119 9.95 -11.84 -3.51
CA ARG A 119 9.90 -10.40 -3.73
C ARG A 119 9.54 -9.71 -2.42
N LEU A 120 10.38 -8.77 -2.02
CA LEU A 120 10.16 -7.99 -0.81
C LEU A 120 9.95 -6.53 -1.22
N MET A 121 8.88 -5.94 -0.74
CA MET A 121 8.52 -4.54 -0.94
C MET A 121 8.41 -3.87 0.42
N LEU A 122 8.63 -2.57 0.48
CA LEU A 122 8.46 -1.81 1.72
C LEU A 122 7.52 -0.64 1.50
N ASP A 123 6.81 -0.27 2.55
CA ASP A 123 5.84 0.81 2.55
C ASP A 123 6.06 1.65 3.80
N ALA A 124 6.56 2.87 3.59
CA ALA A 124 6.84 3.81 4.67
C ALA A 124 5.60 4.59 5.11
N ASN A 125 4.50 4.48 4.35
CA ASN A 125 3.21 5.11 4.65
C ASN A 125 3.33 6.61 4.98
N GLN A 126 4.21 7.30 4.24
CA GLN A 126 4.58 8.71 4.38
C GLN A 126 5.27 9.08 5.70
N GLY A 127 5.81 8.08 6.42
CA GLY A 127 6.44 8.23 7.73
C GLY A 127 7.85 8.82 7.72
N TRP A 128 8.46 9.04 6.55
CA TRP A 128 9.76 9.70 6.43
C TRP A 128 9.62 11.14 5.91
N ASP A 129 10.60 11.98 6.24
CA ASP A 129 10.90 13.16 5.43
C ASP A 129 11.86 12.79 4.28
N VAL A 130 12.16 13.75 3.40
CA VAL A 130 13.03 13.52 2.23
C VAL A 130 14.43 13.05 2.65
N ALA A 131 15.00 13.66 3.69
CA ALA A 131 16.36 13.33 4.13
C ALA A 131 16.43 11.91 4.72
N THR A 132 15.44 11.56 5.53
CA THR A 132 15.26 10.23 6.13
C THR A 132 15.03 9.19 5.05
N ALA A 133 14.20 9.48 4.04
CA ALA A 133 13.95 8.56 2.94
C ALA A 133 15.22 8.26 2.13
N ILE A 134 16.06 9.26 1.87
CA ILE A 134 17.38 9.06 1.23
C ILE A 134 18.26 8.15 2.09
N GLN A 135 18.36 8.43 3.39
CA GLN A 135 19.16 7.64 4.33
C GLN A 135 18.68 6.19 4.41
N ALA A 136 17.37 5.98 4.58
CA ALA A 136 16.75 4.66 4.68
C ALA A 136 16.94 3.86 3.38
N SER A 137 16.69 4.49 2.22
CA SER A 137 16.83 3.83 0.92
C SER A 137 18.27 3.36 0.67
N ASN A 138 19.26 4.20 0.98
CA ASN A 138 20.67 3.83 0.87
C ASN A 138 21.03 2.67 1.82
N LYS A 139 20.53 2.69 3.06
CA LYS A 139 20.80 1.64 4.05
C LYS A 139 20.16 0.30 3.66
N LEU A 140 19.00 0.33 3.00
CA LEU A 140 18.24 -0.85 2.59
C LEU A 140 18.67 -1.38 1.20
N TYR A 141 19.57 -0.69 0.51
CA TYR A 141 19.95 -0.97 -0.88
C TYR A 141 20.38 -2.43 -1.11
N ASP A 142 21.22 -2.97 -0.23
CA ASP A 142 21.75 -4.34 -0.36
C ASP A 142 20.73 -5.45 -0.03
N LEU A 143 19.53 -5.10 0.46
CA LEU A 143 18.49 -6.08 0.83
C LEU A 143 17.61 -6.50 -0.36
N ASN A 144 17.93 -6.03 -1.57
CA ASN A 144 17.24 -6.37 -2.82
C ASN A 144 15.72 -6.15 -2.72
N ILE A 145 15.33 -4.91 -2.40
CA ILE A 145 13.94 -4.50 -2.28
C ILE A 145 13.37 -4.19 -3.68
N THR A 146 12.16 -4.68 -3.95
CA THR A 146 11.50 -4.57 -5.27
C THR A 146 10.97 -3.16 -5.52
N TRP A 147 10.35 -2.55 -4.50
CA TRP A 147 9.98 -1.13 -4.50
C TRP A 147 9.86 -0.58 -3.08
N LEU A 148 9.95 0.75 -2.96
CA LEU A 148 9.65 1.53 -1.77
C LEU A 148 8.41 2.40 -2.04
N GLU A 149 7.36 2.19 -1.27
CA GLU A 149 6.06 2.84 -1.42
C GLU A 149 5.90 4.00 -0.45
N GLU A 150 5.29 5.09 -0.93
CA GLU A 150 4.91 6.28 -0.15
C GLU A 150 6.00 6.73 0.84
N MET A 151 7.23 6.89 0.37
CA MET A 151 8.40 7.13 1.22
C MET A 151 8.23 8.36 2.14
N TRP A 152 7.73 9.47 1.61
CA TRP A 152 7.51 10.71 2.35
C TRP A 152 6.19 11.36 1.98
N MET A 153 5.70 12.28 2.81
CA MET A 153 4.50 13.06 2.50
C MET A 153 4.71 13.81 1.18
N ARG A 154 3.72 13.69 0.28
CA ARG A 154 3.68 14.57 -0.89
C ARG A 154 3.62 16.00 -0.39
N SER A 155 4.57 16.83 -0.81
CA SER A 155 4.44 18.28 -0.62
C SER A 155 3.08 18.68 -1.19
N ASN A 156 2.27 19.40 -0.42
CA ASN A 156 1.06 20.02 -0.94
C ASN A 156 1.46 20.86 -2.15
N SER A 157 1.22 20.35 -3.37
CA SER A 157 1.24 21.17 -4.56
C SER A 157 -0.05 21.97 -4.50
N SER A 158 0.01 23.07 -3.77
CA SER A 158 -0.94 24.17 -3.91
C SER A 158 -0.67 24.81 -5.27
N SER A 159 -1.13 24.15 -6.34
CA SER A 159 -1.32 24.77 -7.66
C SER A 159 -2.73 25.33 -7.74
#